data_AF-A0A0Z8NME6-F1
#
_entry.id   AF-A0A0Z8NME6-F1
#
_cell.length_a   1.000
_cell.length_b   1.000
_cell.length_c   1.000
_cell.angle_alpha   90.00
_cell.angle_beta   90.00
_cell.angle_gamma   90.00
#
_symmetry.space_group_name_H-M   'P 1'
#
loop_
_entity.id
_entity.type
_entity.pdbx_description
1 polymer ?
#
loop_
_entity_poly.entity_id
_entity_poly.type
_entity_poly.pdbx_seq_one_letter_code
_entity_poly.pdbx_strand_id
1 'polypeptide(L)'
;MIFFNELSHKRKVALRLGDLNEKVATFNLKPIIAKKLINKTIDIDDVEKNDFVFNVQQKGVDMKIGLDILTLALKRQVDQIVLIAGDSDFVPAAKMARREGIDFVLDPLGNKIKDTLSLHIDGLRTCDNEYLKSQPKTISNDSVKSSDKTNTLSTRLKWRAKNK
;
A
#
# COMPACT_ATOMS: atom_id res chain seq x y z
N MET A 1 23.85 0.38 8.74
CA MET A 1 24.23 -0.65 7.75
C MET A 1 24.15 -2.09 8.27
N ILE A 2 24.35 -2.34 9.56
CA ILE A 2 24.39 -3.71 10.13
C ILE A 2 23.08 -4.49 9.88
N PHE A 3 21.91 -3.88 10.09
CA PHE A 3 20.62 -4.57 9.96
C PHE A 3 20.36 -5.22 8.59
N PHE A 4 20.50 -4.47 7.49
CA PHE A 4 20.26 -5.01 6.15
C PHE A 4 21.29 -6.08 5.76
N ASN A 5 22.53 -5.94 6.25
CA ASN A 5 23.54 -6.95 6.08
C ASN A 5 23.20 -8.24 6.83
N GLU A 6 22.69 -8.14 8.06
CA GLU A 6 22.25 -9.34 8.79
C GLU A 6 21.06 -10.04 8.11
N LEU A 7 20.15 -9.27 7.50
CA LEU A 7 19.02 -9.79 6.73
C LEU A 7 19.46 -10.56 5.48
N SER A 8 20.48 -10.07 4.76
CA SER A 8 20.95 -10.72 3.53
C SER A 8 21.59 -12.09 3.76
N HIS A 9 22.05 -12.37 4.99
CA HIS A 9 22.62 -13.66 5.37
C HIS A 9 21.58 -14.65 5.91
N LYS A 10 20.30 -14.25 6.03
CA LYS A 10 19.25 -15.16 6.49
C LYS A 10 18.81 -16.10 5.36
N ARG A 11 18.61 -17.38 5.73
CA ARG A 11 18.12 -18.40 4.81
C ARG A 11 16.71 -18.05 4.31
N LYS A 12 16.47 -18.30 3.01
CA LYS A 12 15.18 -18.03 2.32
C LYS A 12 14.73 -16.57 2.38
N VAL A 13 15.68 -15.65 2.54
CA VAL A 13 15.44 -14.20 2.47
C VAL A 13 16.20 -13.66 1.26
N ALA A 14 15.50 -12.90 0.42
CA ALA A 14 16.11 -12.14 -0.66
C ALA A 14 15.86 -10.66 -0.39
N LEU A 15 16.93 -9.88 -0.18
CA LEU A 15 16.82 -8.45 0.01
C LEU A 15 16.83 -7.74 -1.35
N ARG A 16 15.78 -6.95 -1.63
CA ARG A 16 15.68 -6.09 -2.80
C ARG A 16 15.77 -4.63 -2.37
N LEU A 17 16.84 -3.94 -2.78
CA LEU A 17 17.01 -2.51 -2.54
C LEU A 17 16.79 -1.76 -3.85
N GLY A 18 16.09 -0.63 -3.78
CA GLY A 18 16.01 0.31 -4.90
C GLY A 18 17.29 1.15 -4.98
N ASP A 19 17.47 1.78 -6.14
CA ASP A 19 18.62 2.62 -6.43
C ASP A 19 18.28 4.09 -6.17
N LEU A 20 19.24 4.85 -5.64
CA LEU A 20 19.06 6.29 -5.45
C LEU A 20 19.23 6.98 -6.80
N ASN A 21 18.24 7.79 -7.17
CA ASN A 21 18.31 8.54 -8.42
C ASN A 21 19.10 9.84 -8.23
N GLU A 22 20.43 9.75 -8.29
CA GLU A 22 21.34 10.89 -8.12
C GLU A 22 21.09 12.01 -9.15
N LYS A 23 20.64 11.65 -10.37
CA LYS A 23 20.33 12.63 -11.43
C LYS A 23 19.14 13.53 -11.09
N VAL A 24 18.28 13.11 -10.17
CA VAL A 24 17.09 13.86 -9.73
C VAL A 24 17.23 14.28 -8.26
N ALA A 25 18.43 14.16 -7.68
CA ALA A 25 18.69 14.66 -6.34
C ALA A 25 18.67 16.19 -6.36
N THR A 26 17.67 16.77 -5.69
CA THR A 26 17.50 18.23 -5.62
C THR A 26 17.47 18.71 -4.18
N PHE A 27 17.96 19.92 -3.96
CA PHE A 27 17.71 20.64 -2.71
C PHE A 27 16.41 21.42 -2.87
N ASN A 28 15.39 21.02 -2.11
CA ASN A 28 14.10 21.68 -2.13
C ASN A 28 13.98 22.58 -0.92
N LEU A 29 13.43 23.78 -1.10
CA LEU A 29 13.13 24.66 0.01
C LEU A 29 12.02 24.04 0.88
N LYS A 30 12.15 24.13 2.20
CA LYS A 30 11.10 23.69 3.13
C LYS A 30 9.79 24.40 2.80
N PRO A 31 8.64 23.69 2.74
CA PRO A 31 7.34 24.31 2.43
C PRO A 31 7.00 25.49 3.35
N ILE A 32 7.43 25.45 4.61
CA ILE A 32 7.22 26.51 5.59
C ILE A 32 7.96 27.80 5.18
N ILE A 33 9.20 27.69 4.73
CA ILE A 33 10.04 28.83 4.33
C ILE A 33 9.57 29.37 2.98
N ALA A 34 9.21 28.49 2.04
CA ALA A 34 8.58 28.88 0.79
C ALA A 34 7.30 29.70 1.03
N LYS A 35 6.46 29.30 2.00
CA LYS A 35 5.25 30.06 2.38
C LYS A 35 5.60 31.43 2.98
N LYS A 36 6.65 31.52 3.79
CA LYS A 36 7.12 32.79 4.38
C LYS A 36 7.66 33.77 3.33
N LEU A 37 8.40 33.27 2.33
CA LEU A 37 8.88 34.06 1.19
C LEU A 37 7.72 34.61 0.35
N ILE A 38 6.76 33.76 0.00
CA ILE A 38 5.58 34.18 -0.78
C ILE A 38 4.77 35.24 -0.01
N ASN A 39 4.67 35.10 1.30
CA ASN A 39 3.99 36.07 2.18
C ASN A 39 4.84 37.32 2.47
N LYS A 40 6.05 37.44 1.92
CA LYS A 40 7.00 38.55 2.15
C LYS A 40 7.32 38.78 3.63
N THR A 41 7.27 37.72 4.43
CA THR A 41 7.63 37.77 5.86
C THR A 41 9.13 37.59 6.10
N ILE A 42 9.84 37.07 5.10
CA ILE A 42 11.30 36.96 5.02
C ILE A 42 11.70 37.31 3.59
N ASP A 43 12.91 37.83 3.40
CA ASP A 43 13.48 38.09 2.08
C ASP A 43 14.29 36.88 1.59
N ILE A 44 14.68 36.90 0.31
CA ILE A 44 15.55 35.89 -0.30
C ILE A 44 16.91 35.85 0.40
N ASP A 45 17.41 37.00 0.85
CA ASP A 45 18.70 37.12 1.54
C ASP A 45 18.68 36.48 2.94
N ASP A 46 17.50 36.29 3.52
CA ASP A 46 17.31 35.65 4.84
C ASP A 46 17.32 34.11 4.75
N VAL A 47 17.38 33.52 3.56
CA VAL A 47 17.30 32.07 3.36
C VAL A 47 18.66 31.42 3.59
N GLU A 48 18.73 30.51 4.57
CA GLU A 48 19.96 29.82 4.92
C GLU A 48 20.02 28.38 4.39
N LYS A 49 21.21 27.77 4.44
CA LYS A 49 21.42 26.36 4.04
C LYS A 49 20.49 25.38 4.78
N ASN A 50 20.15 25.69 6.04
CA ASN A 50 19.29 24.85 6.88
C ASN A 50 17.81 24.86 6.45
N ASP A 51 17.42 25.78 5.55
CA ASP A 51 16.06 25.88 5.03
C ASP A 51 15.80 24.94 3.85
N PHE A 52 16.84 24.28 3.36
CA PHE A 52 16.74 23.29 2.30
C PHE A 52 16.64 21.87 2.86
N VAL A 53 15.85 21.04 2.20
CA VAL A 53 15.76 19.60 2.42
C VAL A 53 16.33 18.91 1.20
N PHE A 54 17.28 18.00 1.44
CA PHE A 54 17.79 17.13 0.40
C PHE A 54 16.70 16.13 0.03
N ASN A 55 16.21 16.23 -1.20
CA ASN A 55 15.20 15.36 -1.75
C ASN A 55 15.86 14.39 -2.73
N VAL A 56 15.96 13.13 -2.32
CA VAL A 56 16.41 12.03 -3.18
C VAL A 56 15.30 11.00 -3.30
N GLN A 57 15.01 10.59 -4.52
CA GLN A 57 14.02 9.55 -4.79
C GLN A 57 14.72 8.19 -4.95
N GLN A 58 14.21 7.19 -4.24
CA GLN A 58 14.58 5.80 -4.48
C GLN A 58 13.67 5.22 -5.57
N LYS A 59 14.24 4.46 -6.51
CA LYS A 59 13.51 3.87 -7.63
C LYS A 59 13.81 2.38 -7.80
N GLY A 60 12.89 1.69 -8.47
CA GLY A 60 13.13 0.34 -9.01
C GLY A 60 12.90 -0.81 -8.04
N VAL A 61 12.53 -0.56 -6.78
CA VAL A 61 12.21 -1.65 -5.83
C VAL A 61 10.95 -2.40 -6.25
N ASP A 62 9.93 -1.69 -6.72
CA ASP A 62 8.63 -2.28 -7.11
C ASP A 62 8.78 -3.20 -8.32
N MET A 63 9.63 -2.80 -9.26
CA MET A 63 9.94 -3.63 -10.44
C MET A 63 10.73 -4.89 -10.06
N LYS A 64 11.70 -4.79 -9.14
CA LYS A 64 12.46 -5.95 -8.64
C LYS A 64 11.52 -6.94 -7.93
N ILE A 65 10.63 -6.46 -7.06
CA ILE A 65 9.63 -7.27 -6.37
C ILE A 65 8.61 -7.86 -7.36
N GLY A 66 8.12 -7.07 -8.31
CA GLY A 66 7.18 -7.53 -9.33
C GLY A 66 7.77 -8.65 -10.20
N LEU A 67 9.05 -8.58 -10.54
CA LEU A 67 9.74 -9.64 -11.28
C LEU A 67 9.92 -10.91 -10.44
N ASP A 68 10.18 -10.78 -9.14
CA ASP A 68 10.24 -11.93 -8.23
C ASP A 68 8.89 -12.65 -8.16
N ILE A 69 7.79 -11.90 -7.97
CA ILE A 69 6.41 -12.43 -7.99
C ILE A 69 6.14 -13.17 -9.30
N LEU A 70 6.45 -12.53 -10.44
CA LEU A 70 6.22 -13.12 -11.76
C LEU A 70 7.03 -14.40 -11.95
N THR A 71 8.30 -14.40 -11.53
CA THR A 71 9.19 -15.57 -11.69
C THR A 71 8.73 -16.74 -10.84
N LEU A 72 8.37 -16.49 -9.58
CA LEU A 72 7.82 -17.51 -8.68
C LEU A 72 6.52 -18.07 -9.24
N ALA A 73 5.69 -17.20 -9.84
CA ALA A 73 4.41 -17.58 -10.38
C ALA A 73 4.49 -18.44 -11.64
N LEU A 74 5.21 -17.96 -12.65
CA LEU A 74 5.35 -18.66 -13.93
C LEU A 74 6.03 -20.02 -13.77
N LYS A 75 6.97 -20.13 -12.83
CA LYS A 75 7.66 -21.39 -12.53
C LYS A 75 6.89 -22.29 -11.56
N ARG A 76 5.72 -21.87 -11.08
CA ARG A 76 4.87 -22.60 -10.12
C ARG A 76 5.66 -23.08 -8.90
N GLN A 77 6.51 -22.21 -8.36
CA GLN A 77 7.39 -22.54 -7.21
C GLN A 77 6.70 -22.34 -5.86
N VAL A 78 5.54 -21.70 -5.86
CA VAL A 78 4.73 -21.38 -4.68
C VAL A 78 3.26 -21.53 -5.02
N ASP A 79 2.46 -21.91 -4.02
CA ASP A 79 1.00 -22.00 -4.15
C ASP A 79 0.29 -20.71 -3.69
N GLN A 80 0.96 -19.92 -2.85
CA GLN A 80 0.44 -18.67 -2.29
C GLN A 80 1.52 -17.60 -2.25
N ILE A 81 1.15 -16.36 -2.54
CA ILE A 81 1.98 -15.17 -2.36
C ILE A 81 1.25 -14.22 -1.42
N VAL A 82 1.93 -13.83 -0.34
CA VAL A 82 1.46 -12.80 0.59
C VAL A 82 2.28 -11.54 0.35
N LEU A 83 1.65 -10.53 -0.23
CA LEU A 83 2.26 -9.22 -0.46
C LEU A 83 1.91 -8.29 0.71
N ILE A 84 2.93 -7.78 1.39
CA ILE A 84 2.77 -6.76 2.42
C ILE A 84 3.13 -5.40 1.80
N ALA A 85 2.14 -4.70 1.27
CA ALA A 85 2.34 -3.42 0.58
C ALA A 85 1.03 -2.62 0.50
N GLY A 86 1.15 -1.30 0.41
CA GLY A 86 0.03 -0.38 0.14
C GLY A 86 0.01 0.19 -1.28
N ASP A 87 0.89 -0.29 -2.17
CA ASP A 87 1.10 0.30 -3.49
C ASP A 87 0.23 -0.36 -4.58
N SER A 88 -0.44 0.48 -5.37
CA SER A 88 -1.22 0.06 -6.53
C SER A 88 -0.37 -0.41 -7.71
N ASP A 89 0.94 -0.14 -7.71
CA ASP A 89 1.84 -0.51 -8.80
C ASP A 89 2.02 -2.04 -8.94
N PHE A 90 1.62 -2.83 -7.93
CA PHE A 90 1.65 -4.30 -7.97
C PHE A 90 0.45 -4.96 -8.66
N VAL A 91 -0.55 -4.19 -9.11
CA VAL A 91 -1.73 -4.72 -9.84
C VAL A 91 -1.35 -5.68 -10.98
N PRO A 92 -0.39 -5.36 -11.87
CA PRO A 92 -0.01 -6.26 -12.97
C PRO A 92 0.57 -7.58 -12.47
N ALA A 93 1.40 -7.54 -11.43
CA ALA A 93 2.03 -8.72 -10.84
C ALA A 93 0.99 -9.64 -10.18
N ALA A 94 0.06 -9.06 -9.41
CA ALA A 94 -1.03 -9.80 -8.78
C ALA A 94 -1.94 -10.48 -9.83
N LYS A 95 -2.30 -9.74 -10.88
CA LYS A 95 -3.12 -10.27 -11.99
C LYS A 95 -2.45 -11.44 -12.70
N MET A 96 -1.13 -11.38 -12.90
CA MET A 96 -0.38 -12.48 -13.49
C MET A 96 -0.31 -13.69 -12.57
N ALA A 97 0.01 -13.50 -11.29
CA ALA A 97 0.07 -14.59 -10.31
C ALA A 97 -1.26 -15.36 -10.22
N ARG A 98 -2.39 -14.64 -10.15
CA ARG A 98 -3.73 -15.25 -10.13
C ARG A 98 -4.06 -16.06 -11.37
N ARG A 99 -3.63 -15.59 -12.55
CA ARG A 99 -3.83 -16.33 -13.81
C ARG A 99 -3.03 -17.63 -13.87
N GLU A 100 -1.88 -17.68 -13.21
CA GLU A 100 -1.12 -18.91 -13.05
C GLU A 100 -1.71 -19.87 -11.99
N GLY A 101 -2.77 -19.44 -11.29
CA GLY A 101 -3.49 -20.24 -10.29
C GLY A 101 -2.91 -20.13 -8.89
N ILE A 102 -2.15 -19.07 -8.60
CA ILE A 102 -1.57 -18.81 -7.27
C ILE A 102 -2.52 -17.96 -6.45
N ASP A 103 -2.70 -18.35 -5.18
CA ASP A 103 -3.48 -17.59 -4.20
C ASP A 103 -2.73 -16.31 -3.81
N PHE A 104 -3.28 -15.15 -4.13
CA PHE A 104 -2.61 -13.87 -3.91
C PHE A 104 -3.29 -13.07 -2.80
N VAL A 105 -2.62 -12.95 -1.65
CA VAL A 105 -3.12 -12.24 -0.47
C VAL A 105 -2.36 -10.92 -0.28
N LEU A 106 -3.09 -9.85 0.03
CA LEU A 106 -2.53 -8.54 0.32
C LEU A 106 -2.72 -8.16 1.79
N ASP A 107 -1.65 -7.63 2.40
CA ASP A 107 -1.68 -6.95 3.69
C ASP A 107 -1.24 -5.48 3.51
N PRO A 108 -2.15 -4.50 3.60
CA PRO A 108 -1.81 -3.08 3.48
C PRO A 108 -1.29 -2.45 4.78
N LEU A 109 -1.13 -3.24 5.85
CA LEU A 109 -0.80 -2.76 7.20
C LEU A 109 -1.76 -1.66 7.68
N GLY A 110 -3.06 -1.88 7.49
CA GLY A 110 -4.12 -0.95 7.90
C GLY A 110 -4.34 0.24 6.97
N ASN A 111 -3.58 0.39 5.87
CA ASN A 111 -3.81 1.47 4.91
C ASN A 111 -5.06 1.23 4.04
N LYS A 112 -5.69 2.32 3.57
CA LYS A 112 -6.75 2.24 2.58
C LYS A 112 -6.15 1.84 1.22
N ILE A 113 -6.68 0.78 0.63
CA ILE A 113 -6.28 0.31 -0.69
C ILE A 113 -7.22 0.89 -1.74
N LYS A 114 -6.68 1.20 -2.93
CA LYS A 114 -7.50 1.59 -4.09
C LYS A 114 -8.33 0.40 -4.57
N ASP A 115 -9.57 0.65 -4.97
CA ASP A 115 -10.49 -0.38 -5.47
C ASP A 115 -9.91 -1.20 -6.64
N THR A 116 -9.03 -0.59 -7.44
CA THR A 116 -8.34 -1.24 -8.55
C THR A 116 -7.44 -2.40 -8.11
N LEU A 117 -6.79 -2.30 -6.95
CA LEU A 117 -5.93 -3.35 -6.43
C LEU A 117 -6.76 -4.47 -5.75
N SER A 118 -7.83 -4.11 -5.04
CA SER A 118 -8.69 -5.11 -4.38
C SER A 118 -9.39 -6.06 -5.37
N LEU A 119 -9.63 -5.64 -6.60
CA LEU A 119 -10.21 -6.49 -7.65
C LEU A 119 -9.25 -7.60 -8.12
N HIS A 120 -7.95 -7.42 -7.88
CA HIS A 120 -6.89 -8.27 -8.42
C HIS A 120 -6.18 -9.11 -7.37
N ILE A 121 -6.74 -9.23 -6.17
CA ILE A 121 -6.26 -10.09 -5.08
C ILE A 121 -7.34 -11.12 -4.73
N ASP A 122 -6.95 -12.23 -4.11
CA ASP A 122 -7.86 -13.26 -3.62
C ASP A 122 -8.24 -13.05 -2.15
N GLY A 123 -7.34 -12.43 -1.38
CA GLY A 123 -7.57 -12.12 0.03
C GLY A 123 -7.00 -10.76 0.42
N LEU A 124 -7.75 -10.05 1.26
CA LEU A 124 -7.27 -8.87 1.98
C LEU A 124 -7.19 -9.22 3.47
N ARG A 125 -5.99 -9.24 4.02
CA ARG A 125 -5.77 -9.61 5.43
C ARG A 125 -4.66 -8.79 6.03
N THR A 126 -4.95 -8.13 7.14
CA THR A 126 -3.93 -7.54 8.01
C THR A 126 -3.63 -8.43 9.19
N CYS A 127 -2.36 -8.79 9.39
CA CYS A 127 -1.95 -9.76 10.41
C CYS A 127 -1.94 -9.19 11.83
N ASP A 128 -1.68 -7.89 11.97
CA ASP A 128 -1.54 -7.24 13.27
C ASP A 128 -2.69 -6.26 13.53
N ASN A 129 -3.40 -6.51 14.63
CA ASN A 129 -4.56 -5.74 15.07
C ASN A 129 -4.21 -4.30 15.46
N GLU A 130 -2.95 -3.99 15.76
CA GLU A 130 -2.52 -2.61 16.05
C GLU A 130 -2.72 -1.69 14.84
N TYR A 131 -2.48 -2.20 13.63
CA TYR A 131 -2.69 -1.44 12.40
C TYR A 131 -4.17 -1.21 12.06
N LEU A 132 -5.09 -1.98 12.66
CA LEU A 132 -6.52 -1.80 12.48
C LEU A 132 -7.11 -0.73 13.42
N LYS A 133 -6.41 -0.42 14.53
CA LYS A 133 -6.87 0.53 15.55
C LYS A 133 -6.68 2.00 15.15
N SER A 134 -5.82 2.29 14.18
CA SER A 134 -5.42 3.65 13.81
C SER A 134 -6.32 4.33 12.77
N GLN A 135 -7.37 3.65 12.29
CA GLN A 135 -8.35 4.29 11.40
C GLN A 135 -9.12 5.38 12.18
N PRO A 136 -9.09 6.66 11.75
CA PRO A 136 -10.01 7.62 12.30
C PRO A 136 -11.43 7.12 12.03
N LYS A 137 -12.26 7.02 13.08
CA LYS A 137 -13.69 6.74 12.94
C LYS A 137 -14.25 7.71 11.91
N THR A 138 -14.54 7.24 10.70
CA THR A 138 -15.35 8.00 9.76
C THR A 138 -16.67 8.24 10.48
N ILE A 139 -16.96 9.49 10.81
CA ILE A 139 -18.25 9.90 11.37
C ILE A 139 -19.28 9.57 10.28
N SER A 140 -20.01 8.48 10.44
CA SER A 140 -21.26 8.25 9.71
C SER A 140 -22.25 9.27 10.25
N ASN A 141 -22.48 10.34 9.49
CA ASN A 141 -23.61 11.24 9.69
C ASN A 141 -24.90 10.48 9.29
N ASP A 142 -25.36 9.58 10.14
CA ASP A 142 -26.72 9.05 10.09
C ASP A 142 -27.60 9.84 11.06
N SER A 143 -27.95 11.05 10.62
CA SER A 143 -29.09 11.77 11.15
C SER A 143 -30.02 12.14 10.00
N VAL A 144 -30.74 11.14 9.50
CA VAL A 144 -32.09 11.35 8.95
C VAL A 144 -33.01 10.36 9.67
N LYS A 145 -33.69 10.87 10.70
CA LYS A 145 -34.90 10.25 11.26
C LYS A 145 -36.08 10.62 10.36
N SER A 146 -36.74 9.63 9.79
CA SER A 146 -38.21 9.61 9.58
C SER A 146 -38.60 8.13 9.38
N SER A 147 -39.09 7.48 10.43
CA SER A 147 -40.51 7.14 10.55
C SER A 147 -41.07 6.46 9.31
N ASP A 148 -41.17 5.13 9.35
CA ASP A 148 -42.48 4.47 9.20
C ASP A 148 -42.42 3.00 9.63
N LYS A 149 -43.33 2.66 10.53
CA LYS A 149 -43.64 1.30 10.94
C LYS A 149 -44.72 0.77 9.99
N THR A 150 -44.45 -0.32 9.28
CA THR A 150 -45.44 -1.39 8.99
C THR A 150 -44.79 -2.57 8.27
N ASN A 151 -44.69 -3.70 8.99
CA ASN A 151 -45.19 -5.02 8.61
C ASN A 151 -45.03 -5.50 7.15
N THR A 152 -44.20 -6.52 6.90
CA THR A 152 -44.65 -7.79 6.28
C THR A 152 -43.52 -8.84 6.26
N LEU A 153 -43.87 -10.04 6.71
CA LEU A 153 -43.13 -11.30 6.57
C LEU A 153 -43.02 -11.72 5.08
N SER A 154 -42.05 -12.61 4.81
CA SER A 154 -41.73 -13.29 3.54
C SER A 154 -40.85 -12.45 2.60
N THR A 155 -39.73 -12.92 2.03
CA THR A 155 -39.50 -14.21 1.38
C THR A 155 -37.98 -14.41 1.16
N ARG A 156 -37.53 -15.67 1.11
CA ARG A 156 -36.22 -16.18 0.59
C ARG A 156 -35.01 -16.20 1.54
N LEU A 157 -35.16 -17.03 2.57
CA LEU A 157 -34.10 -17.94 3.00
C LEU A 157 -33.68 -18.87 1.83
N LYS A 158 -32.39 -19.26 1.84
CA LYS A 158 -31.81 -20.50 1.28
C LYS A 158 -31.56 -20.58 -0.23
N TRP A 159 -30.36 -20.15 -0.65
CA TRP A 159 -29.69 -20.77 -1.80
C TRP A 159 -28.17 -20.80 -1.56
N ARG A 160 -27.67 -21.86 -0.89
CA ARG A 160 -26.33 -22.48 -1.01
C ARG A 160 -25.98 -23.34 0.21
N ALA A 161 -26.79 -24.35 0.47
CA ALA A 161 -26.39 -25.48 1.30
C ALA A 161 -27.15 -26.75 0.88
N LYS A 162 -26.77 -27.33 -0.27
CA LYS A 162 -26.74 -28.78 -0.51
C LYS A 162 -26.31 -29.10 -1.94
N ASN A 163 -25.69 -30.27 -2.07
CA ASN A 163 -25.09 -30.94 -3.23
C ASN A 163 -23.59 -30.61 -3.31
N LYS A 164 -22.66 -31.40 -2.75
CA LYS A 164 -22.53 -32.87 -2.79
C LYS A 164 -22.67 -33.43 -4.20
#